data_AF-F6YKS9-F1
#
_entry.id   AF-F6YKS9-F1
#
_cell.length_a   1.000
_cell.length_b   1.000
_cell.length_c   1.000
_cell.angle_alpha   90.00
_cell.angle_beta   90.00
_cell.angle_gamma   90.00
#
_symmetry.space_group_name_H-M   'P 1'
#
loop_
_entity.id
_entity.type
_entity.pdbx_description
1 polymer ?
#
loop_
_entity_poly.entity_id
_entity_poly.type
_entity_poly.pdbx_seq_one_letter_code
_entity_poly.pdbx_strand_id
1 'polypeptide(L)'
;MKITNQCTLSSVVSHETQGQQTNLQLGKLRQETNRLMEELVLKEREYQLILKQCLEQRNHDLHLLQIKSSPIDIPSTPVPYVSHERPTDQELVNWLRELGADDDVVNQFVEEEYTLYNVLHDITKDDLKSLRLRGGELCRIWKAITKYRKTNILADVDN
;
A
#
# COMPACT_ATOMS: atom_id res chain seq x y z
N MET A 1 35.66 1.47 -79.38
CA MET A 1 35.14 0.73 -78.21
C MET A 1 34.60 1.73 -77.21
N LYS A 2 33.42 1.43 -76.67
CA LYS A 2 32.60 2.29 -75.79
C LYS A 2 32.80 1.83 -74.34
N ILE A 3 32.77 2.79 -73.43
CA ILE A 3 32.38 2.71 -72.00
C ILE A 3 33.45 2.23 -71.01
N THR A 4 33.96 3.17 -70.20
CA THR A 4 34.32 2.95 -68.78
C THR A 4 34.12 4.23 -67.95
N ASN A 5 32.91 4.80 -67.92
CA ASN A 5 32.56 5.88 -66.98
C ASN A 5 31.40 5.48 -66.02
N GLN A 6 31.02 4.20 -65.99
CA GLN A 6 29.83 3.73 -65.27
C GLN A 6 30.10 3.38 -63.79
N CYS A 7 31.34 3.05 -63.42
CA CYS A 7 31.67 2.57 -62.06
C CYS A 7 31.91 3.69 -61.04
N THR A 8 32.47 4.83 -61.43
CA THR A 8 32.72 5.97 -60.52
C THR A 8 31.43 6.71 -60.14
N LEU A 9 30.50 6.90 -61.08
CA LEU A 9 29.18 7.46 -60.80
C LEU A 9 28.36 6.57 -59.84
N SER A 10 28.44 5.25 -60.00
CA SER A 10 27.71 4.29 -59.17
C SER A 10 28.21 4.26 -57.72
N SER A 11 29.51 4.43 -57.48
CA SER A 11 30.09 4.49 -56.11
C SER A 11 29.72 5.78 -55.37
N VAL A 12 29.71 6.93 -56.06
CA VAL A 12 29.35 8.22 -55.45
C VAL A 12 27.85 8.26 -55.16
N VAL A 13 27.01 7.78 -56.08
CA VAL A 13 25.56 7.59 -55.87
C VAL A 13 25.27 6.63 -54.72
N SER A 14 26.06 5.56 -54.57
CA SER A 14 25.88 4.60 -53.47
C SER A 14 26.20 5.22 -52.10
N HIS A 15 27.22 6.06 -52.01
CA HIS A 15 27.59 6.73 -50.76
C HIS A 15 26.59 7.85 -50.40
N GLU A 16 26.07 8.54 -51.42
CA GLU A 16 25.05 9.58 -51.25
C GLU A 16 23.69 8.98 -50.85
N THR A 17 23.29 7.85 -51.46
CA THR A 17 22.07 7.11 -51.08
C THR A 17 22.17 6.49 -49.69
N GLN A 18 23.32 5.95 -49.29
CA GLN A 18 23.57 5.47 -47.92
C GLN A 18 23.44 6.59 -46.89
N GLY A 19 24.03 7.76 -47.15
CA GLY A 19 23.93 8.95 -46.29
C GLY A 19 22.51 9.50 -46.20
N GLN A 20 21.74 9.45 -47.29
CA GLN A 20 20.33 9.81 -47.28
C GLN A 20 19.51 8.84 -46.43
N GLN A 21 19.75 7.53 -46.53
CA GLN A 21 19.05 6.53 -45.72
C GLN A 21 19.33 6.66 -44.22
N THR A 22 20.58 6.92 -43.82
CA THR A 22 20.92 7.14 -42.40
C THR A 22 20.28 8.42 -41.85
N ASN A 23 20.26 9.52 -42.63
CA ASN A 23 19.57 10.75 -42.25
C ASN A 23 18.05 10.53 -42.07
N LEU A 24 17.42 9.74 -42.95
CA LEU A 24 16.01 9.39 -42.82
C LEU A 24 15.72 8.58 -41.55
N GLN A 25 16.58 7.62 -41.20
CA GLN A 25 16.44 6.85 -39.96
C GLN A 25 16.63 7.73 -38.72
N LEU A 26 17.62 8.63 -38.74
CA LEU A 26 17.86 9.57 -37.66
C LEU A 26 16.67 10.52 -37.46
N GLY A 27 16.06 10.96 -38.57
CA GLY A 27 14.84 11.77 -38.56
C GLY A 27 13.66 11.03 -37.93
N LYS A 28 13.47 9.75 -38.26
CA LYS A 28 12.42 8.89 -37.66
C LYS A 28 12.65 8.70 -36.17
N LEU A 29 13.88 8.39 -35.74
CA LEU A 29 14.19 8.25 -34.31
C LEU A 29 13.96 9.57 -33.56
N ARG A 30 14.39 10.70 -34.12
CA ARG A 30 14.16 12.02 -33.51
C ARG A 30 12.67 12.32 -33.37
N GLN A 31 11.88 12.02 -34.38
CA GLN A 31 10.43 12.20 -34.34
C GLN A 31 9.80 11.32 -33.26
N GLU A 32 10.22 10.05 -33.16
CA GLU A 32 9.71 9.13 -32.16
C GLU A 32 10.11 9.53 -30.74
N THR A 33 11.35 9.98 -30.53
CA THR A 33 11.79 10.52 -29.23
C THR A 33 10.97 11.74 -28.83
N ASN A 34 10.66 12.64 -29.76
CA ASN A 34 9.80 13.79 -29.47
C ASN A 34 8.37 13.35 -29.11
N ARG A 35 7.79 12.40 -29.87
CA ARG A 35 6.46 11.83 -29.58
C ARG A 35 6.41 11.21 -28.18
N LEU A 36 7.39 10.38 -27.83
CA LEU A 36 7.48 9.75 -26.52
C LEU A 36 7.67 10.77 -25.39
N MET A 37 8.44 11.84 -25.64
CA MET A 37 8.62 12.92 -24.66
C MET A 37 7.30 13.67 -24.41
N GLU A 38 6.54 13.96 -25.46
CA GLU A 38 5.21 14.56 -25.34
C GLU A 38 4.25 13.65 -24.55
N GLU A 39 4.22 12.35 -24.88
CA GLU A 39 3.41 11.37 -24.15
C GLU A 39 3.80 11.28 -22.67
N LEU A 40 5.10 11.30 -22.36
CA LEU A 40 5.59 11.27 -20.98
C LEU A 40 5.14 12.51 -20.21
N VAL A 41 5.28 13.70 -20.79
CA VAL A 41 4.85 14.96 -20.16
C VAL A 41 3.33 14.98 -19.94
N LEU A 42 2.55 14.47 -20.89
CA LEU A 42 1.11 14.32 -20.72
C LEU A 42 0.76 13.38 -19.58
N LYS A 43 1.44 12.22 -19.50
CA LYS A 43 1.22 11.25 -18.41
C LYS A 43 1.64 11.79 -17.05
N GLU A 44 2.73 12.54 -16.98
CA GLU A 44 3.14 13.22 -15.74
C GLU A 44 2.08 14.21 -15.28
N ARG A 45 1.51 15.01 -16.19
CA ARG A 45 0.43 15.96 -15.87
C ARG A 45 -0.85 15.26 -15.41
N GLU A 46 -1.25 14.19 -16.10
CA GLU A 46 -2.41 13.38 -15.74
C GLU A 46 -2.25 12.78 -14.34
N TYR A 47 -1.09 12.20 -14.05
CA TYR A 47 -0.77 11.65 -12.73
C TYR A 47 -0.79 12.73 -11.64
N GLN A 48 -0.17 13.88 -11.89
CA GLN A 48 -0.17 15.03 -10.98
C GLN A 48 -1.60 15.50 -10.67
N LEU A 49 -2.50 15.49 -11.67
CA LEU A 49 -3.90 15.89 -11.49
C LEU A 49 -4.66 14.89 -10.62
N ILE A 50 -4.53 13.59 -10.90
CA ILE A 50 -5.17 12.53 -10.11
C ILE A 50 -4.66 12.56 -8.68
N LEU A 51 -3.35 12.73 -8.47
CA LEU A 51 -2.76 12.81 -7.13
C LEU A 51 -3.34 13.97 -6.33
N LYS A 52 -3.45 15.15 -6.94
CA LYS A 52 -4.08 16.32 -6.29
C LYS A 52 -5.53 16.05 -5.92
N GLN A 53 -6.30 15.47 -6.85
CA GLN A 53 -7.69 15.11 -6.60
C GLN A 53 -7.82 14.11 -5.44
N CYS A 54 -6.98 13.08 -5.39
CA CYS A 54 -6.97 12.12 -4.29
C CYS A 54 -6.62 12.77 -2.93
N LEU A 55 -5.66 13.70 -2.91
CA LEU A 55 -5.30 14.45 -1.69
C LEU A 55 -6.44 15.35 -1.23
N GLU A 56 -7.08 16.08 -2.15
CA GLU A 56 -8.24 16.92 -1.85
C GLU A 56 -9.41 16.10 -1.32
N GLN A 57 -9.70 14.96 -1.94
CA GLN A 57 -10.73 14.03 -1.49
C GLN A 57 -10.44 13.49 -0.09
N ARG A 58 -9.20 13.03 0.16
CA ARG A 58 -8.81 12.52 1.48
C ARG A 58 -8.87 13.60 2.56
N ASN A 59 -8.48 14.83 2.24
CA ASN A 59 -8.60 15.97 3.15
C ASN A 59 -10.07 16.29 3.45
N HIS A 60 -10.94 16.23 2.43
CA HIS A 60 -12.38 16.42 2.62
C HIS A 60 -12.97 15.33 3.52
N ASP A 61 -12.63 14.07 3.27
CA ASP A 61 -13.08 12.93 4.08
C ASP A 61 -12.61 13.07 5.53
N LEU A 62 -11.34 13.45 5.74
CA LEU A 62 -10.80 13.72 7.07
C LEU A 62 -11.55 14.88 7.76
N HIS A 63 -11.85 15.96 7.05
CA HIS A 63 -12.60 17.09 7.60
C HIS A 63 -14.03 16.68 7.98
N LEU A 64 -14.70 15.86 7.17
CA LEU A 64 -16.02 15.30 7.50
C LEU A 64 -15.96 14.41 8.75
N LEU A 65 -14.93 13.58 8.86
CA LEU A 65 -14.70 12.75 10.05
C LEU A 65 -14.43 13.62 11.28
N GLN A 66 -13.60 14.66 11.16
CA GLN A 66 -13.33 15.62 12.24
C GLN A 66 -14.62 16.30 12.73
N ILE A 67 -15.49 16.77 11.81
CA ILE A 67 -16.78 17.35 12.19
C ILE A 67 -17.65 16.33 12.91
N LYS A 68 -17.71 15.08 12.42
CA LYS A 68 -18.47 14.00 13.07
C LYS A 68 -17.90 13.62 14.44
N SER A 69 -16.60 13.78 14.64
CA SER A 69 -15.90 13.45 15.88
C SER A 69 -15.70 14.62 16.84
N SER A 70 -16.12 15.85 16.48
CA SER A 70 -15.94 17.00 17.36
C SER A 70 -16.63 16.74 18.70
N PRO A 71 -15.88 16.74 19.82
CA PRO A 71 -16.50 16.79 21.14
C PRO A 71 -17.19 18.15 21.26
N ILE A 72 -18.39 18.14 21.83
CA ILE A 72 -19.11 19.34 22.22
C ILE A 72 -18.14 20.22 23.04
N ASP A 73 -17.93 21.47 22.62
CA ASP A 73 -17.23 22.49 23.37
C ASP A 73 -17.94 22.68 24.72
N ILE A 74 -17.45 22.02 25.77
CA ILE A 74 -17.88 22.27 27.14
C ILE A 74 -16.88 23.27 27.74
N PRO A 75 -17.32 24.46 28.17
CA PRO A 75 -16.44 25.48 28.71
C PRO A 75 -15.76 24.98 30.00
N SER A 76 -14.44 25.14 30.00
CA SER A 76 -13.49 24.96 31.11
C SER A 76 -14.13 24.89 32.49
N THR A 77 -14.21 23.68 33.04
CA THR A 77 -14.29 23.44 34.47
C THR A 77 -13.06 22.62 34.86
N PRO A 78 -12.32 22.98 35.93
CA PRO A 78 -11.15 22.22 36.33
C PRO A 78 -11.63 20.92 36.99
N VAL A 79 -11.77 19.86 36.19
CA VAL A 79 -12.09 18.51 36.67
C VAL A 79 -10.78 17.72 36.80
N PRO A 80 -10.58 16.94 37.88
CA PRO A 80 -9.32 16.27 38.15
C PRO A 80 -9.04 15.23 37.06
N TYR A 81 -7.79 15.16 36.59
CA TYR A 81 -7.22 14.15 35.69
C TYR A 81 -8.04 12.86 35.61
N VAL A 82 -8.95 12.79 34.63
CA VAL A 82 -9.52 11.51 34.19
C VAL A 82 -8.62 11.07 33.06
N SER A 83 -7.76 10.10 33.34
CA SER A 83 -7.06 9.35 32.31
C SER A 83 -8.07 8.95 31.25
N HIS A 84 -7.82 9.30 29.99
CA HIS A 84 -8.59 8.78 28.87
C HIS A 84 -8.39 7.26 28.81
N GLU A 85 -9.20 6.51 29.58
CA GLU A 85 -9.39 5.09 29.38
C GLU A 85 -10.04 4.94 28.00
N ARG A 86 -9.19 4.76 26.99
CA ARG A 86 -9.61 4.33 25.66
C ARG A 86 -10.41 3.04 25.84
N PRO A 87 -11.46 2.81 25.05
CA PRO A 87 -12.25 1.59 25.14
C PRO A 87 -11.34 0.41 24.78
N THR A 88 -10.77 -0.19 25.81
CA THR A 88 -9.97 -1.40 25.69
C THR A 88 -10.95 -2.50 25.29
N ASP A 89 -10.61 -3.29 24.27
CA ASP A 89 -11.44 -4.41 23.87
C ASP A 89 -11.44 -5.45 25.00
N GLN A 90 -12.46 -5.34 25.87
CA GLN A 90 -12.59 -6.15 27.05
C GLN A 90 -12.77 -7.62 26.70
N GLU A 91 -13.32 -7.93 25.52
CA GLU A 91 -13.44 -9.30 25.03
C GLU A 91 -12.07 -9.89 24.68
N LEU A 92 -11.19 -9.10 24.04
CA LEU A 92 -9.81 -9.52 23.80
C LEU A 92 -9.05 -9.76 25.10
N VAL A 93 -9.17 -8.83 26.06
CA VAL A 93 -8.52 -8.96 27.38
C VAL A 93 -8.98 -10.22 28.09
N ASN A 94 -10.29 -10.46 28.13
CA ASN A 94 -10.86 -11.63 28.79
C ASN A 94 -10.42 -12.93 28.09
N TRP A 95 -10.45 -12.96 26.76
CA TRP A 95 -10.03 -14.12 25.97
C TRP A 95 -8.54 -14.46 26.18
N LEU A 96 -7.67 -13.44 26.21
CA LEU A 96 -6.25 -13.64 26.49
C LEU A 96 -6.02 -14.15 27.93
N ARG A 97 -6.75 -13.62 28.91
CA ARG A 97 -6.68 -14.11 30.31
C ARG A 97 -7.16 -15.56 30.43
N GLU A 98 -8.21 -15.95 29.72
CA GLU A 98 -8.69 -17.34 29.67
C GLU A 98 -7.65 -18.31 29.09
N LEU A 99 -6.79 -17.84 28.17
CA LEU A 99 -5.66 -18.60 27.63
C LEU A 99 -4.43 -18.64 28.56
N GLY A 100 -4.50 -17.99 29.72
CA GLY A 100 -3.38 -17.84 30.64
C GLY A 100 -2.28 -16.97 30.06
N ALA A 101 -2.65 -15.86 29.41
CA ALA A 101 -1.72 -14.79 29.06
C ALA A 101 -1.43 -13.92 30.30
N ASP A 102 -0.15 -13.56 30.48
CA ASP A 102 0.26 -12.63 31.52
C ASP A 102 -0.19 -11.20 31.19
N ASP A 103 -0.26 -10.34 32.20
CA ASP A 103 -0.66 -8.93 32.03
C ASP A 103 0.23 -8.19 31.03
N ASP A 104 1.53 -8.50 30.97
CA ASP A 104 2.46 -7.92 29.99
C ASP A 104 2.03 -8.24 28.55
N VAL A 105 1.57 -9.47 28.31
CA VAL A 105 1.09 -9.89 26.99
C VAL A 105 -0.20 -9.15 26.66
N VAL A 106 -1.15 -9.14 27.60
CA VAL A 106 -2.42 -8.42 27.43
C VAL A 106 -2.17 -6.95 27.10
N ASN A 107 -1.31 -6.28 27.87
CA ASN A 107 -0.96 -4.87 27.66
C ASN A 107 -0.37 -4.64 26.28
N GLN A 108 0.44 -5.56 25.77
CA GLN A 108 1.04 -5.43 24.46
C GLN A 108 0.01 -5.52 23.32
N PHE A 109 -1.01 -6.38 23.46
CA PHE A 109 -2.11 -6.42 22.50
C PHE A 109 -2.97 -5.14 22.56
N VAL A 110 -3.17 -4.58 23.76
CA VAL A 110 -3.93 -3.34 23.97
C VAL A 110 -3.17 -2.11 23.45
N GLU A 111 -1.85 -2.06 23.65
CA GLU A 111 -0.99 -0.97 23.19
C GLU A 111 -0.92 -0.89 21.65
N GLU A 112 -0.95 -2.04 20.99
CA GLU A 112 -0.97 -2.16 19.52
C GLU A 112 -2.40 -2.09 18.94
N GLU A 113 -3.41 -1.74 19.76
CA GLU A 113 -4.81 -1.53 19.37
C GLU A 113 -5.46 -2.74 18.67
N TYR A 114 -5.03 -3.96 19.01
CA TYR A 114 -5.66 -5.16 18.50
C TYR A 114 -7.08 -5.31 19.07
N THR A 115 -8.00 -5.75 18.21
CA THR A 115 -9.34 -6.23 18.61
C THR A 115 -9.38 -7.75 18.61
N LEU A 116 -10.32 -8.35 19.35
CA LEU A 116 -10.55 -9.79 19.33
C LEU A 116 -10.83 -10.28 17.90
N TYR A 117 -11.60 -9.49 17.14
CA TYR A 117 -11.88 -9.78 15.75
C TYR A 117 -10.59 -9.89 14.92
N ASN A 118 -9.69 -8.89 14.99
CA ASN A 118 -8.45 -8.91 14.22
C ASN A 118 -7.53 -10.05 14.64
N VAL A 119 -7.45 -10.35 15.95
CA VAL A 119 -6.66 -11.48 16.46
C VAL A 119 -7.20 -12.82 15.97
N LEU A 120 -8.51 -12.99 15.88
CA LEU A 120 -9.10 -14.26 15.45
C LEU A 120 -9.11 -14.44 13.92
N HIS A 121 -9.28 -13.38 13.14
CA HIS A 121 -9.50 -13.47 11.70
C HIS A 121 -8.28 -13.06 10.86
N ASP A 122 -7.58 -12.00 11.25
CA ASP A 122 -6.62 -11.32 10.38
C ASP A 122 -5.16 -11.56 10.76
N ILE A 123 -4.86 -11.77 12.05
CA ILE A 123 -3.48 -11.83 12.54
C ILE A 123 -2.71 -13.02 11.95
N THR A 124 -1.45 -12.79 11.59
CA THR A 124 -0.54 -13.82 11.10
C THR A 124 0.40 -14.31 12.20
N LYS A 125 1.09 -15.42 11.94
CA LYS A 125 2.08 -15.94 12.87
C LYS A 125 3.27 -14.98 13.05
N ASP A 126 3.58 -14.20 12.03
CA ASP A 126 4.69 -13.24 12.08
C ASP A 126 4.32 -11.98 12.86
N ASP A 127 3.05 -11.56 12.84
CA ASP A 127 2.53 -10.48 13.70
C ASP A 127 2.59 -10.88 15.19
N LEU A 128 2.30 -12.14 15.52
CA LEU A 128 2.50 -12.63 16.89
C LEU A 128 3.98 -12.66 17.31
N LYS A 129 4.92 -12.78 16.36
CA LYS A 129 6.35 -12.70 16.67
C LYS A 129 6.83 -11.26 16.83
N SER A 130 6.26 -10.31 16.09
CA SER A 130 6.59 -8.87 16.26
C SER A 130 6.15 -8.37 17.63
N LEU A 131 5.09 -8.96 18.19
CA LEU A 131 4.68 -8.82 19.58
C LEU A 131 5.65 -9.44 20.60
N ARG A 132 6.86 -9.89 20.23
CA ARG A 132 7.92 -10.35 21.17
C ARG A 132 7.44 -11.32 22.27
N LEU A 133 6.38 -12.08 21.99
CA LEU A 133 5.77 -13.00 22.95
C LEU A 133 6.75 -14.11 23.28
N ARG A 134 6.78 -14.57 24.54
CA ARG A 134 7.58 -15.75 24.87
C ARG A 134 6.97 -16.97 24.15
N GLY A 135 7.82 -17.93 23.79
CA GLY A 135 7.43 -19.00 22.86
C GLY A 135 6.25 -19.85 23.35
N GLY A 136 6.06 -19.97 24.66
CA GLY A 136 4.92 -20.68 25.26
C GLY A 136 3.59 -19.96 25.01
N GLU A 137 3.54 -18.65 25.26
CA GLU A 137 2.36 -17.80 25.03
C GLU A 137 2.00 -17.78 23.56
N LEU A 138 2.99 -17.57 22.69
CA LEU A 138 2.80 -17.56 21.23
C LEU A 138 2.18 -18.88 20.76
N CYS A 139 2.66 -20.01 21.26
CA CYS A 139 2.13 -21.32 20.90
C CYS A 139 0.68 -21.50 21.36
N ARG A 140 0.34 -21.09 22.60
CA ARG A 140 -1.03 -21.17 23.12
C ARG A 140 -2.00 -20.31 22.32
N ILE A 141 -1.65 -19.04 22.10
CA ILE A 141 -2.48 -18.08 21.36
C ILE A 141 -2.66 -18.53 19.90
N TRP A 142 -1.57 -18.89 19.21
CA TRP A 142 -1.66 -19.36 17.82
C TRP A 142 -2.48 -20.65 17.68
N LYS A 143 -2.39 -21.57 18.65
CA LYS A 143 -3.21 -22.78 18.68
C LYS A 143 -4.70 -22.45 18.85
N ALA A 144 -5.04 -21.49 19.72
CA ALA A 144 -6.42 -21.05 19.92
C ALA A 144 -7.00 -20.39 18.66
N ILE A 145 -6.25 -19.50 18.01
CA ILE A 145 -6.63 -18.85 16.74
C ILE A 145 -6.86 -19.91 15.66
N THR A 146 -5.91 -20.84 15.49
CA THR A 146 -6.02 -21.89 14.47
C THR A 146 -7.23 -22.80 14.72
N LYS A 147 -7.53 -23.11 15.99
CA LYS A 147 -8.72 -23.87 16.36
C LYS A 147 -9.99 -23.11 15.99
N TYR A 148 -10.07 -21.82 16.34
CA TYR A 148 -11.21 -20.96 16.02
C TYR A 148 -11.45 -20.90 14.50
N ARG A 149 -10.41 -20.64 13.71
CA ARG A 149 -10.51 -20.59 12.23
C ARG A 149 -10.97 -21.90 11.63
N LYS A 150 -10.48 -23.04 12.14
CA LYS A 150 -10.93 -24.36 11.67
C LYS A 150 -12.40 -24.61 11.99
N THR A 151 -12.86 -24.26 13.19
CA THR A 151 -14.27 -24.39 13.57
C THR A 151 -15.16 -23.45 12.75
N ASN A 152 -14.71 -22.24 12.48
CA ASN A 152 -15.44 -21.25 11.68
C ASN A 152 -15.58 -21.72 10.21
N ILE A 153 -14.50 -22.25 9.62
CA ILE A 153 -14.55 -22.86 8.27
C ILE A 153 -15.51 -24.06 8.21
N LEU A 154 -15.59 -24.87 9.27
CA LEU A 154 -16.52 -26.01 9.33
C LEU A 154 -17.98 -25.57 9.50
N ALA A 155 -18.24 -24.40 10.11
CA ALA A 155 -19.60 -23.87 10.28
C ALA A 155 -20.21 -23.36 8.96
N ASP A 156 -19.38 -22.95 7.98
CA ASP A 156 -19.82 -22.53 6.65
C ASP A 156 -20.07 -23.70 5.67
N VAL A 157 -19.65 -24.92 6.00
CA VAL A 157 -19.83 -26.11 5.13
C VAL A 157 -21.12 -26.89 5.46
N ASP A 158 -21.69 -26.66 6.64
CA ASP A 158 -22.91 -27.33 7.12
C ASP A 158 -24.18 -26.45 7.01
N ASN A 159 -24.13 -25.31 6.29
CA ASN A 159 -25.27 -24.41 6.03
C ASN A 159 -25.44 -24.12 4.53
#